data_AF-A0AA39FLE0-F1
#
_entry.id   AF-A0AA39FLE0-F1
#
_cell.length_a   1.000
_cell.length_b   1.000
_cell.length_c   1.000
_cell.angle_alpha   90.00
_cell.angle_beta   90.00
_cell.angle_gamma   90.00
#
_symmetry.space_group_name_H-M   'P 1'
#
loop_
_entity.id
_entity.type
_entity.pdbx_description
1 polymer ?
#
loop_
_entity_poly.entity_id
_entity_poly.type
_entity_poly.pdbx_seq_one_letter_code
_entity_poly.pdbx_strand_id
1 'polypeptide(L)'
;MASALEQFVNNVQTLSTQGNYRELCDVIGKSTEVLTKNGQHLDNVLETLDLQQHSLGIMAVLCAKFNLLSPNSGNNIDSYKTLFNQVQEFIMGCNGEQVRFAPDTYAELCHLLTQSVMELKVPIRGIDLLRRAIRKIQLFDSQLTSIHANLCRLCLLAKCFKPALEFLNTDITGISQEGVQFDSKYFLLYYYYGGMIYTALKNYDRALYFFEVCVTIPAMAVSHIMLEAYKKFILVSLMLHGKIVNIPKYTSQVLIRFIRPLSQAYQELATAYSTNSCEEVQGIINKYQELFSRDHNLGLVKQVLGYLYKKNIQRLTKTFLTLSLSDVASRVQLPGPSDAEKYILNMIEDGEIYATINQKDGMVVFHDDPEKYNSPRMLARLEKEMAACAELDKRVLEMEEEVIVTPQYVRKAFGQSDQDDTTTGPPPSNVTNTQVQTKLNTYSM
;
A
#
# COMPACT_ATOMS: atom_id res chain seq x y z
N MET A 1 16.96 -37.02 23.47
CA MET A 1 17.04 -35.65 22.95
C MET A 1 17.47 -35.62 21.48
N ALA A 2 18.50 -36.36 21.06
CA ALA A 2 18.82 -36.55 19.63
C ALA A 2 17.72 -37.29 18.83
N SER A 3 17.02 -38.27 19.43
CA SER A 3 16.02 -39.07 18.71
C SER A 3 14.80 -38.29 18.21
N ALA A 4 14.43 -37.17 18.84
CA ALA A 4 13.28 -36.37 18.43
C ALA A 4 13.60 -35.50 17.21
N LEU A 5 14.85 -35.01 17.10
CA LEU A 5 15.35 -34.31 15.93
C LEU A 5 15.58 -35.26 14.75
N GLU A 6 16.14 -36.44 15.00
CA GLU A 6 16.30 -37.49 13.99
C GLU A 6 14.94 -37.99 13.47
N GLN A 7 13.95 -38.16 14.35
CA GLN A 7 12.58 -38.46 13.95
C GLN A 7 11.95 -37.34 13.11
N PHE A 8 12.21 -36.06 13.46
CA PHE A 8 11.75 -34.94 12.65
C PHE A 8 12.38 -34.96 11.24
N VAL A 9 13.70 -35.13 11.14
CA VAL A 9 14.40 -35.19 9.84
C VAL A 9 13.91 -36.37 9.00
N ASN A 10 13.76 -37.55 9.61
CA ASN A 10 13.24 -38.74 8.93
C ASN A 10 11.80 -38.55 8.45
N ASN A 11 10.94 -37.91 9.25
CA ASN A 11 9.57 -37.59 8.87
C ASN A 11 9.52 -36.57 7.73
N VAL A 12 10.38 -35.55 7.76
CA VAL A 12 10.49 -34.56 6.68
C VAL A 12 10.94 -35.23 5.38
N GLN A 13 11.93 -36.12 5.43
CA GLN A 13 12.43 -36.84 4.25
C GLN A 13 11.41 -37.83 3.68
N THR A 14 10.73 -38.57 4.54
CA THR A 14 9.71 -39.56 4.10
C THR A 14 8.44 -38.89 3.58
N LEU A 15 7.91 -37.88 4.27
CA LEU A 15 6.69 -37.19 3.82
C LEU A 15 6.93 -36.32 2.59
N SER A 16 8.13 -35.75 2.46
CA SER A 16 8.54 -35.02 1.25
C SER A 16 8.64 -35.94 0.04
N THR A 17 9.23 -37.13 0.18
CA THR A 17 9.34 -38.10 -0.92
C THR A 17 7.99 -38.72 -1.28
N GLN A 18 7.05 -38.76 -0.33
CA GLN A 18 5.66 -39.21 -0.54
C GLN A 18 4.75 -38.11 -1.12
N GLY A 19 5.19 -36.85 -1.16
CA GLY A 19 4.40 -35.72 -1.67
C GLY A 19 3.23 -35.30 -0.77
N ASN A 20 3.17 -35.77 0.48
CA ASN A 20 2.08 -35.47 1.40
C ASN A 20 2.37 -34.21 2.23
N TYR A 21 2.30 -33.05 1.54
CA TYR A 21 2.71 -31.76 2.10
C TYR A 21 1.79 -31.25 3.22
N ARG A 22 0.52 -31.68 3.29
CA ARG A 22 -0.42 -31.26 4.33
C ARG A 22 -0.09 -31.86 5.69
N GLU A 23 0.19 -33.17 5.73
CA GLU A 23 0.63 -33.84 6.95
C GLU A 23 2.00 -33.33 7.41
N LEU A 24 2.87 -32.95 6.45
CA LEU A 24 4.15 -32.32 6.77
C LEU A 24 3.96 -30.96 7.47
N CYS A 25 2.99 -30.13 7.06
CA CYS A 25 2.66 -28.89 7.76
C CYS A 25 2.22 -29.14 9.22
N ASP A 26 1.40 -30.16 9.45
CA ASP A 26 0.92 -30.52 10.81
C ASP A 26 2.05 -31.03 11.70
N VAL A 27 2.97 -31.82 11.14
CA VAL A 27 4.17 -32.29 11.84
C VAL A 27 5.09 -31.12 12.16
N ILE A 28 5.26 -30.18 11.23
CA ILE A 28 6.05 -28.97 11.43
C ILE A 28 5.47 -28.14 12.57
N GLY A 29 4.17 -27.86 12.57
CA GLY A 29 3.50 -27.11 13.64
C GLY A 29 3.69 -27.72 15.03
N LYS A 30 3.67 -29.06 15.14
CA LYS A 30 3.90 -29.79 16.40
C LYS A 30 5.39 -29.84 16.80
N SER A 31 6.30 -29.76 15.84
CA SER A 31 7.75 -29.88 16.07
C SER A 31 8.44 -28.56 16.45
N THR A 32 7.79 -27.41 16.29
CA THR A 32 8.34 -26.07 16.58
C THR A 32 8.90 -25.95 18.01
N GLU A 33 8.24 -26.56 19.00
CA GLU A 33 8.70 -26.59 20.40
C GLU A 33 9.95 -27.48 20.62
N VAL A 34 10.13 -28.50 19.79
CA VAL A 34 11.27 -29.42 19.85
C VAL A 34 12.49 -28.80 19.15
N LEU A 35 12.26 -28.06 18.05
CA LEU A 35 13.29 -27.33 17.32
C LEU A 35 13.87 -26.18 18.15
N THR A 36 13.02 -25.40 18.81
CA THR A 36 13.44 -24.30 19.70
C THR A 36 14.25 -24.80 20.90
N LYS A 37 13.98 -26.00 21.43
CA LYS A 37 14.75 -26.59 22.54
C LYS A 37 16.16 -27.08 22.16
N ASN A 38 16.41 -27.36 20.87
CA ASN A 38 17.66 -27.97 20.41
C ASN A 38 18.46 -27.07 19.44
N GLY A 39 18.48 -25.76 19.68
CA GLY A 39 19.08 -24.74 18.81
C GLY A 39 20.52 -25.00 18.34
N GLN A 40 21.35 -25.64 19.16
CA GLN A 40 22.78 -25.88 18.88
C GLN A 40 23.04 -26.96 17.81
N HIS A 41 22.05 -27.83 17.53
CA HIS A 41 22.19 -28.92 16.56
C HIS A 41 21.47 -28.64 15.22
N LEU A 42 20.85 -27.46 15.09
CA LEU A 42 20.06 -27.10 13.91
C LEU A 42 20.91 -26.88 12.66
N ASP A 43 22.18 -26.47 12.80
CA ASP A 43 23.12 -26.37 11.67
C ASP A 43 23.41 -27.74 11.05
N ASN A 44 23.65 -28.76 11.87
CA ASN A 44 23.87 -30.13 11.40
C ASN A 44 22.61 -30.70 10.71
N VAL A 45 21.42 -30.32 11.18
CA VAL A 45 20.15 -30.71 10.55
C VAL A 45 19.97 -30.04 9.18
N LEU A 46 20.37 -28.77 9.05
CA LEU A 46 20.31 -28.05 7.78
C LEU A 46 21.25 -28.65 6.72
N GLU A 47 22.44 -29.13 7.12
CA GLU A 47 23.37 -29.81 6.21
C GLU A 47 22.84 -31.14 5.67
N THR A 48 21.95 -31.81 6.43
CA THR A 48 21.34 -33.10 6.01
C THR A 48 20.12 -32.96 5.11
N LEU A 49 19.60 -31.74 4.93
CA LEU A 49 18.34 -31.48 4.22
C LEU A 49 18.59 -30.79 2.88
N ASP A 50 18.09 -31.39 1.80
CA ASP A 50 18.12 -30.77 0.47
C ASP A 50 17.14 -29.59 0.35
N LEU A 51 17.61 -28.48 -0.24
CA LEU A 51 16.88 -27.23 -0.43
C LEU A 51 15.65 -27.39 -1.32
N GLN A 52 15.70 -28.25 -2.35
CA GLN A 52 14.58 -28.42 -3.30
C GLN A 52 13.52 -29.40 -2.81
N GLN A 53 13.95 -30.45 -2.13
CA GLN A 53 13.05 -31.50 -1.64
C GLN A 53 12.48 -31.13 -0.26
N HIS A 54 13.26 -30.58 0.68
CA HIS A 54 12.81 -30.38 2.07
C HIS A 54 12.60 -28.90 2.42
N SER A 55 12.14 -28.10 1.46
CA SER A 55 12.00 -26.64 1.62
C SER A 55 11.17 -26.27 2.87
N LEU A 56 10.11 -27.03 3.15
CA LEU A 56 9.21 -26.79 4.28
C LEU A 56 9.89 -27.01 5.64
N GLY A 57 10.67 -28.09 5.75
CA GLY A 57 11.40 -28.44 6.98
C GLY A 57 12.55 -27.46 7.26
N ILE A 58 13.28 -27.06 6.20
CA ILE A 58 14.34 -26.06 6.30
C ILE A 58 13.76 -24.70 6.74
N MET A 59 12.62 -24.30 6.20
CA MET A 59 11.92 -23.08 6.60
C MET A 59 11.56 -23.08 8.10
N ALA A 60 11.00 -24.17 8.61
CA ALA A 60 10.64 -24.31 10.01
C ALA A 60 11.87 -24.24 10.94
N VAL A 61 12.97 -24.88 10.53
CA VAL A 61 14.26 -24.83 11.25
C VAL A 61 14.82 -23.41 11.25
N LEU A 62 14.78 -22.69 10.12
CA LEU A 62 15.23 -21.30 10.03
C LEU A 62 14.38 -20.37 10.89
N CYS A 63 13.06 -20.51 10.91
CA CYS A 63 12.17 -19.77 11.83
C CYS A 63 12.54 -20.03 13.29
N ALA A 64 12.77 -21.30 13.66
CA ALA A 64 13.19 -21.64 15.02
C ALA A 64 14.55 -21.02 15.39
N LYS A 65 15.51 -20.97 14.45
CA LYS A 65 16.81 -20.30 14.67
C LYS A 65 16.67 -18.78 14.85
N PHE A 66 15.79 -18.13 14.10
CA PHE A 66 15.49 -16.70 14.32
C PHE A 66 14.88 -16.42 15.69
N ASN A 67 13.94 -17.27 16.14
CA ASN A 67 13.29 -17.11 17.44
C ASN A 67 14.25 -17.38 18.62
N LEU A 68 15.29 -18.19 18.41
CA LEU A 68 16.35 -18.47 19.38
C LEU A 68 17.39 -17.34 19.51
N LEU A 69 17.56 -16.53 18.46
CA LEU A 69 18.44 -15.37 18.49
C LEU A 69 17.77 -14.24 19.26
N SER A 70 17.97 -14.25 20.58
CA SER A 70 17.49 -13.18 21.45
C SER A 70 18.30 -11.89 21.24
N PRO A 71 17.68 -10.70 21.20
CA PRO A 71 18.35 -9.42 20.92
C PRO A 71 19.37 -8.96 21.98
N ASN A 72 19.56 -9.69 23.09
CA ASN A 72 20.36 -9.25 24.25
C ASN A 72 21.74 -9.92 24.41
N SER A 73 22.20 -10.78 23.50
CA SER A 73 23.52 -11.40 23.58
C SER A 73 24.54 -10.70 22.66
N GLY A 74 25.55 -10.04 23.24
CA GLY A 74 26.56 -9.22 22.54
C GLY A 74 27.48 -9.93 21.53
N ASN A 75 27.26 -11.21 21.20
CA ASN A 75 28.01 -11.99 20.20
C ASN A 75 27.24 -12.18 18.86
N ASN A 76 26.13 -11.45 18.67
CA ASN A 76 25.11 -11.80 17.68
C ASN A 76 25.37 -11.40 16.20
N ILE A 77 26.29 -10.48 15.88
CA ILE A 77 26.37 -9.90 14.52
C ILE A 77 26.83 -10.93 13.47
N ASP A 78 27.84 -11.75 13.77
CA ASP A 78 28.34 -12.74 12.81
C ASP A 78 27.42 -13.96 12.70
N SER A 79 26.73 -14.32 13.79
CA SER A 79 25.64 -15.31 13.76
C SER A 79 24.46 -14.84 12.91
N TYR A 80 24.07 -13.56 13.01
CA TYR A 80 23.02 -12.98 12.16
C TYR A 80 23.44 -12.91 10.68
N LYS A 81 24.70 -12.62 10.38
CA LYS A 81 25.21 -12.66 8.99
C LYS A 81 25.17 -14.08 8.42
N THR A 82 25.56 -15.07 9.22
CA THR A 82 25.54 -16.48 8.82
C THR A 82 24.11 -16.94 8.58
N LEU A 83 23.18 -16.61 9.49
CA LEU A 83 21.76 -16.90 9.30
C LEU A 83 21.15 -16.16 8.10
N PHE A 84 21.54 -14.90 7.88
CA PHE A 84 21.11 -14.15 6.70
C PHE A 84 21.57 -14.84 5.40
N ASN A 85 22.80 -15.34 5.34
CA ASN A 85 23.29 -16.09 4.19
C ASN A 85 22.53 -17.41 4.00
N GLN A 86 22.26 -18.16 5.08
CA GLN A 86 21.45 -19.39 5.04
C GLN A 86 20.03 -19.12 4.50
N VAL A 87 19.40 -18.01 4.93
CA VAL A 87 18.07 -17.60 4.45
C VAL A 87 18.12 -17.10 3.01
N GLN A 88 19.20 -16.43 2.62
CA GLN A 88 19.41 -16.01 1.24
C GLN A 88 19.52 -17.22 0.31
N GLU A 89 20.34 -18.22 0.67
CA GLU A 89 20.46 -19.47 -0.07
C GLU A 89 19.12 -20.22 -0.13
N PHE A 90 18.38 -20.26 0.98
CA PHE A 90 17.04 -20.82 1.02
C PHE A 90 16.09 -20.13 0.05
N ILE A 91 15.91 -18.81 0.14
CA ILE A 91 14.96 -18.10 -0.76
C ILE A 91 15.41 -18.20 -2.22
N MET A 92 16.72 -18.29 -2.50
CA MET A 92 17.23 -18.52 -3.86
C MET A 92 16.91 -19.93 -4.37
N GLY A 93 17.19 -20.99 -3.60
CA GLY A 93 17.11 -22.40 -4.02
C GLY A 93 15.77 -23.11 -3.75
N CYS A 94 14.89 -22.52 -2.93
CA CYS A 94 13.67 -23.15 -2.44
C CYS A 94 12.62 -23.42 -3.56
N ASN A 95 11.89 -24.52 -3.43
CA ASN A 95 10.77 -24.89 -4.29
C ASN A 95 9.50 -24.11 -3.92
N GLY A 96 8.98 -23.32 -4.87
CA GLY A 96 7.78 -22.50 -4.68
C GLY A 96 6.50 -23.31 -4.44
N GLU A 97 6.40 -24.53 -4.98
CA GLU A 97 5.20 -25.37 -4.80
C GLU A 97 5.05 -25.83 -3.35
N GLN A 98 6.15 -26.20 -2.69
CA GLN A 98 6.12 -26.61 -1.29
C GLN A 98 5.82 -25.44 -0.35
N VAL A 99 6.42 -24.28 -0.59
CA VAL A 99 6.20 -23.07 0.22
C VAL A 99 4.74 -22.61 0.18
N ARG A 100 4.05 -22.82 -0.95
CA ARG A 100 2.62 -22.50 -1.09
C ARG A 100 1.72 -23.33 -0.18
N PHE A 101 2.18 -24.48 0.34
CA PHE A 101 1.43 -25.27 1.32
C PHE A 101 1.54 -24.74 2.76
N ALA A 102 2.53 -23.89 3.06
CA ALA A 102 2.65 -23.23 4.36
C ALA A 102 3.04 -21.74 4.20
N PRO A 103 2.13 -20.92 3.66
CA PRO A 103 2.38 -19.51 3.43
C PRO A 103 2.60 -18.72 4.75
N ASP A 104 2.01 -19.16 5.85
CA ASP A 104 2.08 -18.51 7.17
C ASP A 104 3.50 -18.52 7.74
N THR A 105 4.12 -19.70 7.77
CA THR A 105 5.50 -19.88 8.23
C THR A 105 6.49 -19.16 7.31
N TYR A 106 6.17 -19.04 6.02
CA TYR A 106 7.01 -18.31 5.06
C TYR A 106 6.92 -16.79 5.27
N ALA A 107 5.71 -16.28 5.49
CA ALA A 107 5.48 -14.90 5.87
C ALA A 107 6.19 -14.57 7.18
N GLU A 108 6.06 -15.41 8.20
CA GLU A 108 6.76 -15.28 9.49
C GLU A 108 8.28 -15.20 9.29
N LEU A 109 8.87 -16.10 8.51
CA LEU A 109 10.29 -16.06 8.17
C LEU A 109 10.69 -14.72 7.54
N CYS A 110 9.86 -14.22 6.61
CA CYS A 110 10.10 -12.94 5.96
C CYS A 110 9.96 -11.74 6.92
N HIS A 111 9.04 -11.79 7.88
CA HIS A 111 8.90 -10.78 8.93
C HIS A 111 10.13 -10.78 9.86
N LEU A 112 10.58 -11.96 10.31
CA LEU A 112 11.77 -12.11 11.15
C LEU A 112 13.03 -11.64 10.42
N LEU A 113 13.21 -12.04 9.16
CA LEU A 113 14.27 -11.55 8.30
C LEU A 113 14.26 -10.02 8.18
N THR A 114 13.09 -9.42 8.00
CA THR A 114 12.93 -7.96 7.91
C THR A 114 13.39 -7.30 9.21
N GLN A 115 13.01 -7.84 10.37
CA GLN A 115 13.43 -7.34 11.67
C GLN A 115 14.95 -7.45 11.87
N SER A 116 15.54 -8.61 11.56
CA SER A 116 17.00 -8.80 11.69
C SER A 116 17.79 -7.87 10.77
N VAL A 117 17.33 -7.67 9.54
CA VAL A 117 17.96 -6.74 8.60
C VAL A 117 17.89 -5.29 9.10
N MET A 118 16.80 -4.92 9.81
CA MET A 118 16.68 -3.62 10.45
C MET A 118 17.63 -3.46 11.64
N GLU A 119 17.79 -4.49 12.47
CA GLU A 119 18.74 -4.51 13.59
C GLU A 119 20.20 -4.39 13.10
N LEU A 120 20.52 -5.07 12.01
CA LEU A 120 21.84 -5.00 11.35
C LEU A 120 22.08 -3.70 10.56
N LYS A 121 21.08 -2.81 10.46
CA LYS A 121 21.15 -1.53 9.73
C LYS A 121 21.56 -1.66 8.24
N VAL A 122 21.27 -2.78 7.59
CA VAL A 122 21.56 -3.02 6.16
C VAL A 122 20.30 -3.31 5.33
N PRO A 123 19.28 -2.42 5.33
CA PRO A 123 17.97 -2.66 4.71
C PRO A 123 18.04 -2.96 3.21
N ILE A 124 19.08 -2.47 2.51
CA ILE A 124 19.21 -2.64 1.07
C ILE A 124 19.37 -4.10 0.63
N ARG A 125 20.05 -4.94 1.44
CA ARG A 125 20.28 -6.36 1.11
C ARG A 125 19.00 -7.17 1.20
N GLY A 126 18.06 -6.77 2.06
CA GLY A 126 16.78 -7.45 2.23
C GLY A 126 15.78 -7.17 1.10
N ILE A 127 15.94 -6.07 0.34
CA ILE A 127 14.97 -5.66 -0.69
C ILE A 127 14.91 -6.67 -1.83
N ASP A 128 16.06 -7.01 -2.42
CA ASP A 128 16.10 -8.00 -3.52
C ASP A 128 15.67 -9.39 -3.08
N LEU A 129 15.96 -9.73 -1.82
CA LEU A 129 15.59 -11.00 -1.22
C LEU A 129 14.07 -11.11 -1.05
N LEU A 130 13.43 -10.09 -0.48
CA LEU A 130 11.98 -10.04 -0.34
C LEU A 130 11.26 -9.96 -1.70
N ARG A 131 11.82 -9.25 -2.68
CA ARG A 131 11.28 -9.23 -4.05
C ARG A 131 11.20 -10.63 -4.65
N ARG A 132 12.26 -11.44 -4.48
CA ARG A 132 12.27 -12.84 -4.94
C ARG A 132 11.30 -13.70 -4.15
N ALA A 133 11.21 -13.48 -2.84
CA ALA A 133 10.28 -14.17 -1.98
C ALA A 133 8.82 -13.96 -2.41
N ILE A 134 8.45 -12.71 -2.70
CA ILE A 134 7.11 -12.33 -3.18
C ILE A 134 6.77 -13.07 -4.48
N ARG A 135 7.67 -13.05 -5.48
CA ARG A 135 7.45 -13.73 -6.76
C ARG A 135 7.29 -15.25 -6.65
N LYS A 136 7.85 -15.87 -5.59
CA LYS A 136 7.71 -17.32 -5.36
C LYS A 136 6.38 -17.68 -4.70
N ILE A 137 5.88 -16.85 -3.77
CA ILE A 137 4.63 -17.12 -3.05
C ILE A 137 3.38 -16.71 -3.84
N GLN A 138 3.47 -15.67 -4.69
CA GLN A 138 2.35 -15.22 -5.50
C GLN A 138 1.91 -16.31 -6.50
N LEU A 139 0.60 -16.51 -6.61
CA LEU A 139 -0.05 -17.31 -7.65
C LEU A 139 -0.29 -16.46 -8.91
N PHE A 140 -0.62 -15.19 -8.71
CA PHE A 140 -0.82 -14.19 -9.75
C PHE A 140 -0.26 -12.83 -9.31
N ASP A 141 0.12 -11.98 -10.27
CA ASP A 141 0.84 -10.72 -10.02
C ASP A 141 0.03 -9.71 -9.19
N SER A 142 -1.30 -9.79 -9.22
CA SER A 142 -2.23 -8.94 -8.46
C SER A 142 -2.56 -9.48 -7.05
N GLN A 143 -1.84 -10.50 -6.56
CA GLN A 143 -2.06 -11.06 -5.22
C GLN A 143 -1.25 -10.33 -4.15
N LEU A 144 -1.93 -9.74 -3.18
CA LEU A 144 -1.30 -9.09 -2.03
C LEU A 144 -0.96 -10.11 -0.94
N THR A 145 0.30 -10.13 -0.54
CA THR A 145 0.83 -10.91 0.59
C THR A 145 1.34 -9.99 1.69
N SER A 146 1.46 -10.50 2.92
CA SER A 146 1.98 -9.72 4.05
C SER A 146 3.42 -9.22 3.81
N ILE A 147 4.19 -9.95 3.00
CA ILE A 147 5.57 -9.67 2.62
C ILE A 147 5.69 -8.35 1.84
N HIS A 148 4.66 -7.94 1.11
CA HIS A 148 4.66 -6.66 0.40
C HIS A 148 4.82 -5.47 1.36
N ALA A 149 4.20 -5.52 2.53
CA ALA A 149 4.35 -4.48 3.55
C ALA A 149 5.79 -4.39 4.05
N ASN A 150 6.46 -5.54 4.24
CA ASN A 150 7.86 -5.59 4.64
C ASN A 150 8.79 -5.00 3.56
N LEU A 151 8.53 -5.33 2.28
CA LEU A 151 9.29 -4.78 1.15
C LEU A 151 9.20 -3.25 1.15
N CYS A 152 7.99 -2.69 1.25
CA CYS A 152 7.79 -1.25 1.29
C CYS A 152 8.48 -0.61 2.51
N ARG A 153 8.45 -1.27 3.67
CA ARG A 153 9.15 -0.82 4.88
C ARG A 153 10.67 -0.75 4.68
N LEU A 154 11.28 -1.79 4.11
CA LEU A 154 12.73 -1.80 3.83
C LEU A 154 13.12 -0.75 2.79
N CYS A 155 12.33 -0.59 1.74
CA CYS A 155 12.54 0.43 0.71
C CYS A 155 12.48 1.85 1.28
N LEU A 156 11.54 2.13 2.19
CA LEU A 156 11.45 3.41 2.90
C LEU A 156 12.69 3.69 3.76
N LEU A 157 13.17 2.69 4.51
CA LEU A 157 14.36 2.84 5.36
C LEU A 157 15.65 3.01 4.54
N ALA A 158 15.79 2.24 3.46
CA ALA A 158 16.94 2.33 2.55
C ALA A 158 16.88 3.56 1.63
N LYS A 159 15.76 4.28 1.60
CA LYS A 159 15.48 5.38 0.65
C LYS A 159 15.65 4.96 -0.82
N CYS A 160 15.37 3.70 -1.13
CA CYS A 160 15.46 3.14 -2.47
C CYS A 160 14.09 2.63 -2.91
N PHE A 161 13.37 3.45 -3.69
CA PHE A 161 11.96 3.20 -4.02
C PHE A 161 11.75 2.38 -5.30
N LYS A 162 12.73 2.40 -6.21
CA LYS A 162 12.61 1.81 -7.55
C LYS A 162 12.21 0.32 -7.56
N PRO A 163 12.76 -0.55 -6.70
CA PRO A 163 12.36 -1.96 -6.67
C PRO A 163 10.92 -2.20 -6.19
N ALA A 164 10.38 -1.31 -5.35
CA ALA A 164 9.00 -1.44 -4.85
C ALA A 164 7.96 -1.06 -5.90
N LEU A 165 8.32 -0.21 -6.87
CA LEU A 165 7.41 0.25 -7.91
C LEU A 165 6.91 -0.88 -8.82
N GLU A 166 7.69 -1.95 -9.00
CA GLU A 166 7.26 -3.13 -9.78
C GLU A 166 5.96 -3.72 -9.22
N PHE A 167 5.81 -3.75 -7.90
CA PHE A 167 4.64 -4.30 -7.23
C PHE A 167 3.58 -3.24 -6.94
N LEU A 168 4.00 -2.01 -6.58
CA LEU A 168 3.07 -0.93 -6.24
C LEU A 168 2.29 -0.41 -7.46
N ASN A 169 2.84 -0.51 -8.68
CA ASN A 169 2.16 -0.06 -9.90
C ASN A 169 1.08 -1.06 -10.38
N THR A 170 1.12 -2.29 -9.87
CA THR A 170 0.12 -3.32 -10.18
C THR A 170 -1.04 -3.20 -9.21
N ASP A 171 -2.24 -3.00 -9.76
CA ASP A 171 -3.45 -2.93 -8.95
C ASP A 171 -3.80 -4.34 -8.42
N ILE A 172 -3.97 -4.43 -7.11
CA ILE A 172 -4.23 -5.67 -6.38
C ILE A 172 -5.71 -6.03 -6.49
N THR A 173 -5.98 -7.29 -6.84
CA THR A 173 -7.34 -7.83 -7.00
C THR A 173 -7.66 -8.88 -5.94
N GLY A 174 -6.65 -9.59 -5.42
CA GLY A 174 -6.84 -10.64 -4.42
C GLY A 174 -5.87 -10.52 -3.26
N ILE A 175 -6.33 -10.88 -2.07
CA ILE A 175 -5.50 -10.95 -0.87
C ILE A 175 -5.18 -12.42 -0.62
N SER A 176 -3.89 -12.73 -0.42
CA SER A 176 -3.45 -14.08 -0.10
C SER A 176 -4.06 -14.54 1.23
N GLN A 177 -4.67 -15.73 1.23
CA GLN A 177 -5.07 -16.41 2.45
C GLN A 177 -3.83 -17.06 3.07
N GLU A 178 -3.04 -16.24 3.77
CA GLU A 178 -2.06 -16.72 4.74
C GLU A 178 -2.84 -17.23 5.97
N GLY A 179 -3.31 -18.48 5.88
CA GLY A 179 -3.88 -19.21 7.01
C GLY A 179 -5.30 -18.77 7.40
N VAL A 180 -5.62 -18.95 8.69
CA VAL A 180 -6.97 -18.73 9.24
C VAL A 180 -7.31 -17.23 9.34
N GLN A 181 -6.32 -16.34 9.47
CA GLN A 181 -6.52 -14.89 9.55
C GLN A 181 -5.32 -14.12 9.00
N PHE A 182 -5.50 -13.48 7.84
CA PHE A 182 -4.60 -12.43 7.36
C PHE A 182 -4.62 -11.25 8.35
N ASP A 183 -3.47 -10.86 8.91
CA ASP A 183 -3.42 -9.70 9.80
C ASP A 183 -3.67 -8.41 9.01
N SER A 184 -4.83 -7.81 9.25
CA SER A 184 -5.28 -6.52 8.71
C SER A 184 -4.23 -5.40 8.84
N LYS A 185 -3.31 -5.51 9.81
CA LYS A 185 -2.19 -4.58 9.98
C LYS A 185 -1.28 -4.56 8.75
N TYR A 186 -0.96 -5.70 8.13
CA TYR A 186 -0.06 -5.73 6.97
C TYR A 186 -0.71 -5.11 5.74
N PHE A 187 -2.03 -5.27 5.58
CA PHE A 187 -2.80 -4.55 4.56
C PHE A 187 -2.67 -3.03 4.76
N LEU A 188 -2.94 -2.55 5.98
CA LEU A 188 -2.81 -1.14 6.33
C LEU A 188 -1.40 -0.60 6.11
N LEU A 189 -0.36 -1.36 6.51
CA LEU A 189 1.03 -0.97 6.33
C LEU A 189 1.45 -0.93 4.87
N TYR A 190 1.00 -1.89 4.05
CA TYR A 190 1.29 -1.91 2.62
C TYR A 190 0.79 -0.63 1.94
N TYR A 191 -0.49 -0.29 2.12
CA TYR A 191 -1.06 0.90 1.50
C TYR A 191 -0.49 2.20 2.08
N TYR A 192 -0.23 2.24 3.39
CA TYR A 192 0.35 3.43 4.04
C TYR A 192 1.79 3.68 3.55
N TYR A 193 2.63 2.64 3.53
CA TYR A 193 4.00 2.76 3.04
C TYR A 193 4.05 2.98 1.53
N GLY A 194 3.17 2.35 0.75
CA GLY A 194 3.00 2.62 -0.68
C GLY A 194 2.65 4.08 -0.95
N GLY A 195 1.69 4.63 -0.21
CA GLY A 195 1.33 6.05 -0.27
C GLY A 195 2.51 6.97 0.07
N MET A 196 3.32 6.63 1.08
CA MET A 196 4.54 7.38 1.42
C MET A 196 5.59 7.32 0.30
N ILE A 197 5.79 6.14 -0.32
CA ILE A 197 6.71 5.95 -1.45
C ILE A 197 6.28 6.81 -2.63
N TYR A 198 5.00 6.77 -3.01
CA TYR A 198 4.47 7.59 -4.10
C TYR A 198 4.55 9.09 -3.80
N THR A 199 4.29 9.48 -2.54
CA THR A 199 4.45 10.88 -2.10
C THR A 199 5.92 11.33 -2.23
N ALA A 200 6.88 10.47 -1.87
CA ALA A 200 8.31 10.77 -2.01
C ALA A 200 8.74 10.90 -3.48
N LEU A 201 8.11 10.14 -4.38
CA LEU A 201 8.31 10.21 -5.84
C LEU A 201 7.51 11.32 -6.52
N LYS A 202 6.78 12.15 -5.76
CA LYS A 202 5.87 13.21 -6.25
C LYS A 202 4.75 12.69 -7.19
N ASN A 203 4.44 11.40 -7.14
CA ASN A 203 3.26 10.85 -7.81
C ASN A 203 2.06 10.95 -6.88
N TYR A 204 1.51 12.17 -6.77
CA TYR A 204 0.45 12.50 -5.81
C TYR A 204 -0.88 11.81 -6.13
N ASP A 205 -1.16 11.52 -7.40
CA ASP A 205 -2.38 10.85 -7.84
C ASP A 205 -2.48 9.43 -7.26
N ARG A 206 -1.47 8.59 -7.51
CA ARG A 206 -1.39 7.25 -6.91
C ARG A 206 -1.24 7.31 -5.39
N ALA A 207 -0.50 8.27 -4.84
CA ALA A 207 -0.39 8.43 -3.38
C ALA A 207 -1.76 8.68 -2.72
N LEU A 208 -2.60 9.51 -3.33
CA LEU A 208 -3.93 9.83 -2.83
C LEU A 208 -4.83 8.57 -2.79
N TYR A 209 -4.84 7.80 -3.88
CA TYR A 209 -5.56 6.52 -3.94
C TYR A 209 -5.12 5.56 -2.83
N PHE A 210 -3.81 5.41 -2.62
CA PHE A 210 -3.27 4.53 -1.58
C PHE A 210 -3.70 4.97 -0.16
N PHE A 211 -3.66 6.27 0.14
CA PHE A 211 -4.14 6.76 1.42
C PHE A 211 -5.67 6.67 1.57
N GLU A 212 -6.43 6.81 0.47
CA GLU A 212 -7.88 6.60 0.46
C GLU A 212 -8.24 5.15 0.81
N VAL A 213 -7.53 4.18 0.24
CA VAL A 213 -7.71 2.76 0.59
C VAL A 213 -7.43 2.52 2.08
N CYS A 214 -6.36 3.08 2.65
CA CYS A 214 -6.10 2.98 4.09
C CYS A 214 -7.25 3.50 4.97
N VAL A 215 -7.92 4.56 4.52
CA VAL A 215 -8.94 5.27 5.28
C VAL A 215 -10.31 4.58 5.16
N THR A 216 -10.57 3.90 4.05
CA THR A 216 -11.84 3.24 3.74
C THR A 216 -11.99 1.84 4.34
N ILE A 217 -10.91 1.24 4.83
CA ILE A 217 -10.94 -0.10 5.44
C ILE A 217 -11.94 -0.15 6.62
N PRO A 218 -12.86 -1.14 6.64
CA PRO A 218 -13.74 -1.36 7.78
C PRO A 218 -12.91 -1.67 9.04
N ALA A 219 -13.03 -0.81 10.05
CA ALA A 219 -12.32 -0.96 11.32
C ALA A 219 -13.27 -0.68 12.49
N MET A 220 -13.18 -1.50 13.53
CA MET A 220 -13.90 -1.30 14.80
C MET A 220 -13.07 -0.55 15.84
N ALA A 221 -11.75 -0.53 15.69
CA ALA A 221 -10.81 0.17 16.55
C ALA A 221 -9.97 1.18 15.75
N VAL A 222 -9.52 2.25 16.41
CA VAL A 222 -8.62 3.24 15.82
C VAL A 222 -7.21 2.68 15.78
N SER A 223 -6.59 2.62 14.60
CA SER A 223 -5.16 2.34 14.47
C SER A 223 -4.37 3.63 14.23
N HIS A 224 -3.15 3.70 14.76
CA HIS A 224 -2.23 4.81 14.48
C HIS A 224 -1.87 4.91 13.00
N ILE A 225 -1.86 3.78 12.29
CA ILE A 225 -1.57 3.72 10.85
C ILE A 225 -2.65 4.47 10.07
N MET A 226 -3.93 4.22 10.36
CA MET A 226 -5.05 4.94 9.73
C MET A 226 -5.04 6.43 10.04
N LEU A 227 -4.67 6.80 11.28
CA LEU A 227 -4.59 8.20 11.69
C LEU A 227 -3.49 8.95 10.93
N GLU A 228 -2.30 8.37 10.81
CA GLU A 228 -1.20 8.95 10.03
C GLU A 228 -1.50 8.97 8.52
N ALA A 229 -2.16 7.92 8.00
CA ALA A 229 -2.63 7.89 6.62
C ALA A 229 -3.63 9.02 6.36
N TYR A 230 -4.58 9.26 7.27
CA TYR A 230 -5.58 10.31 7.12
C TYR A 230 -4.98 11.73 7.15
N LYS A 231 -4.00 11.97 8.03
CA LYS A 231 -3.26 13.25 8.03
C LYS A 231 -2.59 13.51 6.69
N LYS A 232 -1.90 12.50 6.13
CA LYS A 232 -1.22 12.60 4.82
C LYS A 232 -2.21 12.67 3.66
N PHE A 233 -3.35 11.98 3.74
CA PHE A 233 -4.45 12.08 2.79
C PHE A 233 -4.93 13.53 2.64
N ILE A 234 -5.17 14.24 3.74
CA ILE A 234 -5.57 15.65 3.71
C ILE A 234 -4.51 16.49 2.99
N LEU A 235 -3.23 16.33 3.35
CA LEU A 235 -2.14 17.12 2.75
C LEU A 235 -2.01 16.86 1.24
N VAL A 236 -1.98 15.59 0.83
CA VAL A 236 -1.85 15.22 -0.59
C VAL A 236 -3.09 15.68 -1.38
N SER A 237 -4.29 15.54 -0.81
CA SER A 237 -5.53 16.02 -1.41
C SER A 237 -5.53 17.53 -1.64
N LEU A 238 -5.01 18.30 -0.68
CA LEU A 238 -4.87 19.76 -0.80
C LEU A 238 -3.88 20.14 -1.91
N MET A 239 -2.79 19.39 -2.07
CA MET A 239 -1.82 19.63 -3.16
C MET A 239 -2.41 19.33 -4.54
N LEU A 240 -3.07 18.18 -4.70
CA LEU A 240 -3.52 17.71 -6.02
C LEU A 240 -4.79 18.41 -6.50
N HIS A 241 -5.83 18.47 -5.68
CA HIS A 241 -7.15 18.98 -6.09
C HIS A 241 -7.45 20.39 -5.54
N GLY A 242 -6.59 20.92 -4.67
CA GLY A 242 -6.82 22.19 -4.02
C GLY A 242 -8.01 22.20 -3.04
N LYS A 243 -8.56 21.03 -2.70
CA LYS A 243 -9.65 20.78 -1.75
C LYS A 243 -9.52 19.37 -1.17
N ILE A 244 -10.16 19.12 -0.03
CA ILE A 244 -10.27 17.75 0.50
C ILE A 244 -11.20 16.96 -0.43
N VAL A 245 -10.72 15.82 -0.93
CA VAL A 245 -11.53 14.85 -1.66
C VAL A 245 -12.52 14.22 -0.69
N ASN A 246 -13.78 14.18 -1.12
CA ASN A 246 -14.84 13.60 -0.32
C ASN A 246 -14.59 12.09 -0.20
N ILE A 247 -14.39 11.66 1.03
CA ILE A 247 -14.19 10.26 1.36
C ILE A 247 -15.48 9.50 1.05
N PRO A 248 -15.41 8.26 0.50
CA PRO A 248 -16.59 7.49 0.18
C PRO A 248 -17.54 7.26 1.37
N LYS A 249 -18.86 7.16 1.09
CA LYS A 249 -19.89 7.03 2.13
C LYS A 249 -19.80 5.74 2.95
N TYR A 250 -19.19 4.69 2.41
CA TYR A 250 -19.02 3.39 3.06
C TYR A 250 -17.88 3.34 4.10
N THR A 251 -17.24 4.48 4.37
CA THR A 251 -16.10 4.55 5.30
C THR A 251 -16.52 4.27 6.74
N SER A 252 -15.63 3.63 7.52
CA SER A 252 -15.91 3.29 8.91
C SER A 252 -16.27 4.51 9.78
N GLN A 253 -17.29 4.35 10.63
CA GLN A 253 -17.72 5.35 11.61
C GLN A 253 -16.59 5.76 12.57
N VAL A 254 -15.61 4.87 12.78
CA VAL A 254 -14.42 5.14 13.60
C VAL A 254 -13.64 6.35 13.07
N LEU A 255 -13.57 6.53 11.75
CA LEU A 255 -12.88 7.67 11.14
C LEU A 255 -13.55 8.99 11.51
N ILE A 256 -14.88 9.05 11.38
CA ILE A 256 -15.65 10.27 11.61
C ILE A 256 -15.65 10.62 13.10
N ARG A 257 -15.82 9.61 13.97
CA ARG A 257 -16.00 9.81 15.41
C ARG A 257 -14.69 10.08 16.15
N PHE A 258 -13.57 9.47 15.73
CA PHE A 258 -12.32 9.54 16.48
C PHE A 258 -11.17 10.17 15.69
N ILE A 259 -10.94 9.75 14.45
CA ILE A 259 -9.77 10.20 13.67
C ILE A 259 -9.90 11.66 13.24
N ARG A 260 -11.10 12.12 12.85
CA ARG A 260 -11.34 13.53 12.49
C ARG A 260 -11.04 14.50 13.65
N PRO A 261 -11.58 14.30 14.87
CA PRO A 261 -11.23 15.14 16.03
C PRO A 261 -9.73 15.11 16.35
N LEU A 262 -9.09 13.93 16.28
CA LEU A 262 -7.65 13.79 16.56
C LEU A 262 -6.75 14.50 15.53
N SER A 263 -7.27 14.82 14.34
CA SER A 263 -6.54 15.49 13.26
C SER A 263 -7.02 16.93 13.01
N GLN A 264 -7.60 17.58 14.04
CA GLN A 264 -8.16 18.93 13.94
C GLN A 264 -7.18 19.96 13.34
N ALA A 265 -5.88 19.91 13.69
CA ALA A 265 -4.88 20.83 13.14
C ALA A 265 -4.77 20.75 11.59
N TYR A 266 -4.95 19.56 11.01
CA TYR A 266 -4.93 19.36 9.56
C TYR A 266 -6.25 19.79 8.90
N GLN A 267 -7.37 19.66 9.62
CA GLN A 267 -8.67 20.18 9.17
C GLN A 267 -8.68 21.71 9.18
N GLU A 268 -8.15 22.34 10.24
CA GLU A 268 -7.99 23.80 10.31
C GLU A 268 -7.11 24.32 9.16
N LEU A 269 -6.00 23.63 8.88
CA LEU A 269 -5.16 23.93 7.72
C LEU A 269 -5.96 23.86 6.40
N ALA A 270 -6.79 22.84 6.22
CA ALA A 270 -7.63 22.71 5.04
C ALA A 270 -8.70 23.80 4.94
N THR A 271 -9.26 24.24 6.07
CA THR A 271 -10.21 25.36 6.09
C THR A 271 -9.55 26.68 5.70
N ALA A 272 -8.35 26.99 6.20
CA ALA A 272 -7.60 28.16 5.74
C ALA A 272 -7.16 28.03 4.27
N TYR A 273 -6.85 26.81 3.81
CA TYR A 273 -6.56 26.60 2.40
C TYR A 273 -7.74 26.96 1.49
N SER A 274 -8.98 26.79 1.99
CA SER A 274 -10.19 27.14 1.25
C SER A 274 -10.42 28.66 1.12
N THR A 275 -9.91 29.48 2.05
CA THR A 275 -9.96 30.96 1.97
C THR A 275 -8.99 31.50 0.93
N ASN A 276 -8.00 30.70 0.52
CA ASN A 276 -6.93 31.02 -0.45
C ASN A 276 -5.96 32.13 0.02
N SER A 277 -5.94 32.45 1.31
CA SER A 277 -4.99 33.41 1.91
C SER A 277 -3.70 32.70 2.30
N CYS A 278 -2.56 33.14 1.75
CA CYS A 278 -1.25 32.54 2.04
C CYS A 278 -0.79 32.88 3.46
N GLU A 279 -1.10 34.08 3.94
CA GLU A 279 -0.79 34.54 5.30
C GLU A 279 -1.52 33.72 6.38
N GLU A 280 -2.81 33.42 6.16
CA GLU A 280 -3.61 32.65 7.10
C GLU A 280 -3.08 31.21 7.22
N VAL A 281 -2.77 30.60 6.08
CA VAL A 281 -2.15 29.27 6.04
C VAL A 281 -0.78 29.29 6.72
N GLN A 282 0.07 30.28 6.45
CA GLN A 282 1.36 30.43 7.13
C GLN A 282 1.20 30.62 8.65
N GLY A 283 0.20 31.38 9.09
CA GLY A 283 -0.13 31.56 10.50
C GLY A 283 -0.50 30.25 11.20
N ILE A 284 -1.32 29.40 10.56
CA ILE A 284 -1.67 28.07 11.08
C ILE A 284 -0.46 27.15 11.11
N ILE A 285 0.40 27.18 10.07
CA ILE A 285 1.63 26.40 10.02
C ILE A 285 2.55 26.75 11.20
N ASN A 286 2.71 28.04 11.49
CA ASN A 286 3.51 28.50 12.62
C ASN A 286 2.87 28.13 13.96
N LYS A 287 1.54 28.24 14.09
CA LYS A 287 0.79 27.87 15.30
C LYS A 287 0.94 26.39 15.65
N TYR A 288 0.91 25.49 14.66
CA TYR A 288 0.97 24.03 14.86
C TYR A 288 2.32 23.40 14.45
N GLN A 289 3.38 24.19 14.37
CA GLN A 289 4.69 23.74 13.89
C GLN A 289 5.24 22.55 14.68
N GLU A 290 5.08 22.54 16.01
CA GLU A 290 5.53 21.44 16.87
C GLU A 290 4.76 20.14 16.59
N LEU A 291 3.45 20.23 16.33
CA LEU A 291 2.62 19.07 15.98
C LEU A 291 3.04 18.47 14.64
N PHE A 292 3.25 19.30 13.61
CA PHE A 292 3.69 18.83 12.30
C PHE A 292 5.11 18.25 12.32
N SER A 293 5.96 18.76 13.22
CA SER A 293 7.32 18.23 13.42
C SER A 293 7.29 16.88 14.13
N ARG A 294 6.43 16.71 15.14
CA ARG A 294 6.21 15.44 15.85
C ARG A 294 5.64 14.36 14.93
N ASP A 295 4.76 14.74 14.00
CA ASP A 295 4.17 13.83 13.02
C ASP A 295 5.10 13.57 11.80
N HIS A 296 6.28 14.19 11.75
CA HIS A 296 7.22 14.14 10.61
C HIS A 296 6.62 14.57 9.25
N ASN A 297 5.58 15.40 9.26
CA ASN A 297 4.86 15.85 8.06
C ASN A 297 5.15 17.31 7.69
N LEU A 298 6.02 18.01 8.43
CA LEU A 298 6.34 19.44 8.22
C LEU A 298 6.77 19.76 6.79
N GLY A 299 7.54 18.88 6.14
CA GLY A 299 7.96 19.07 4.76
C GLY A 299 6.78 19.08 3.77
N LEU A 300 5.80 18.20 3.97
CA LEU A 300 4.58 18.16 3.17
C LEU A 300 3.73 19.41 3.42
N VAL A 301 3.58 19.84 4.67
CA VAL A 301 2.83 21.06 5.00
C VAL A 301 3.43 22.30 4.30
N LYS A 302 4.76 22.42 4.25
CA LYS A 302 5.42 23.47 3.47
C LYS A 302 5.17 23.37 1.97
N GLN A 303 5.10 22.16 1.42
CA GLN A 303 4.71 21.95 0.03
C GLN A 303 3.26 22.37 -0.23
N VAL A 304 2.33 22.16 0.71
CA VAL A 304 0.94 22.62 0.58
C VAL A 304 0.90 24.15 0.36
N LEU A 305 1.69 24.91 1.12
CA LEU A 305 1.81 26.35 0.91
C LEU A 305 2.39 26.70 -0.48
N GLY A 306 3.42 25.98 -0.93
CA GLY A 306 3.96 26.13 -2.29
C GLY A 306 2.91 25.90 -3.38
N TYR A 307 2.10 24.85 -3.22
CA TYR A 307 0.98 24.56 -4.12
C TYR A 307 -0.14 25.60 -4.03
N LEU A 308 -0.35 26.25 -2.88
CA LEU A 308 -1.30 27.36 -2.77
C LEU A 308 -0.89 28.54 -3.66
N TYR A 309 0.40 28.90 -3.66
CA TYR A 309 0.92 29.93 -4.56
C TYR A 309 0.69 29.55 -6.02
N LYS A 310 1.02 28.31 -6.40
CA LYS A 310 0.77 27.77 -7.76
C LYS A 310 -0.72 27.84 -8.13
N LYS A 311 -1.62 27.44 -7.23
CA LYS A 311 -3.07 27.49 -7.42
C LYS A 311 -3.59 28.92 -7.59
N ASN A 312 -3.07 29.87 -6.81
CA ASN A 312 -3.43 31.29 -6.94
C ASN A 312 -2.99 31.86 -8.29
N ILE A 313 -1.81 31.48 -8.79
CA ILE A 313 -1.34 31.83 -10.14
C ILE A 313 -2.24 31.20 -11.21
N GLN A 314 -2.59 29.91 -11.10
CA GLN A 314 -3.53 29.24 -12.01
C GLN A 314 -4.92 29.87 -12.03
N ARG A 315 -5.35 30.56 -10.97
CA ARG A 315 -6.62 31.31 -10.99
C ARG A 315 -6.51 32.60 -11.78
N LEU A 316 -5.33 33.22 -11.82
CA LEU A 316 -5.11 34.43 -12.61
C LEU A 316 -5.22 34.14 -14.11
N THR A 317 -4.79 32.96 -14.57
CA THR A 317 -4.93 32.56 -15.99
C THR A 317 -6.39 32.51 -16.45
N LYS A 318 -7.33 32.21 -15.55
CA LYS A 318 -8.78 32.19 -15.86
C LYS A 318 -9.41 33.58 -15.97
N THR A 319 -8.74 34.61 -15.47
CA THR A 319 -9.31 35.97 -15.36
C THR A 319 -8.53 37.01 -16.16
N PHE A 320 -7.27 36.74 -16.47
CA PHE A 320 -6.37 37.66 -17.16
C PHE A 320 -5.70 36.94 -18.32
N LEU A 321 -5.63 37.63 -19.47
CA LEU A 321 -4.81 37.23 -20.60
C LEU A 321 -3.37 37.74 -20.43
N THR A 322 -3.22 38.99 -19.98
CA THR A 322 -1.92 39.63 -19.77
C THR A 322 -1.90 40.31 -18.41
N LEU A 323 -0.85 40.08 -17.60
CA LEU A 323 -0.72 40.67 -16.27
C LEU A 323 0.73 41.06 -15.99
N SER A 324 0.95 42.16 -15.25
CA SER A 324 2.30 42.56 -14.84
C SER A 324 2.84 41.64 -13.74
N LEU A 325 4.16 41.40 -13.70
CA LEU A 325 4.80 40.59 -12.66
C LEU A 325 4.61 41.18 -11.26
N SER A 326 4.54 42.51 -11.14
CA SER A 326 4.22 43.22 -9.89
C SER A 326 2.79 42.97 -9.41
N ASP A 327 1.82 42.91 -10.33
CA ASP A 327 0.44 42.60 -9.98
C ASP A 327 0.27 41.12 -9.59
N VAL A 328 1.00 40.22 -10.26
CA VAL A 328 1.04 38.80 -9.86
C VAL A 328 1.55 38.71 -8.42
N ALA A 329 2.69 39.34 -8.13
CA ALA A 329 3.30 39.29 -6.81
C ALA A 329 2.36 39.83 -5.72
N SER A 330 1.72 40.98 -5.99
CA SER A 330 0.80 41.62 -5.04
C SER A 330 -0.44 40.77 -4.76
N ARG A 331 -1.02 40.13 -5.79
CA ARG A 331 -2.25 39.31 -5.62
C ARG A 331 -1.99 37.92 -5.05
N VAL A 332 -0.82 37.37 -5.30
CA VAL A 332 -0.41 36.05 -4.80
C VAL A 332 0.29 36.15 -3.43
N GLN A 333 0.49 37.38 -2.93
CA GLN A 333 1.17 37.69 -1.66
C GLN A 333 2.64 37.23 -1.66
N LEU A 334 3.32 37.37 -2.80
CA LEU A 334 4.76 37.13 -2.92
C LEU A 334 5.55 38.41 -2.61
N PRO A 335 6.77 38.29 -2.07
CA PRO A 335 7.56 39.45 -1.61
C PRO A 335 8.06 40.34 -2.75
N GLY A 336 8.09 39.86 -4.01
CA GLY A 336 8.49 40.68 -5.15
C GLY A 336 8.28 40.04 -6.52
N PRO A 337 8.47 40.83 -7.59
CA PRO A 337 8.25 40.40 -8.98
C PRO A 337 9.25 39.33 -9.44
N SER A 338 10.48 39.34 -8.91
CA SER A 338 11.49 38.32 -9.23
C SER A 338 11.07 36.93 -8.75
N ASP A 339 10.40 36.83 -7.60
CA ASP A 339 9.92 35.54 -7.11
C ASP A 339 8.69 35.07 -7.88
N ALA A 340 7.80 36.00 -8.26
CA ALA A 340 6.70 35.69 -9.18
C ALA A 340 7.22 35.14 -10.52
N GLU A 341 8.27 35.74 -11.09
CA GLU A 341 8.91 35.25 -12.32
C GLU A 341 9.45 33.83 -12.16
N LYS A 342 10.16 33.53 -11.06
CA LYS A 342 10.67 32.18 -10.78
C LYS A 342 9.55 31.15 -10.63
N TYR A 343 8.48 31.49 -9.91
CA TYR A 343 7.33 30.60 -9.74
C TYR A 343 6.68 30.29 -11.09
N ILE A 344 6.44 31.31 -11.92
CA ILE A 344 5.85 31.15 -13.25
C ILE A 344 6.76 30.31 -14.16
N LEU A 345 8.07 30.56 -14.14
CA LEU A 345 9.03 29.77 -14.92
C LEU A 345 8.99 28.29 -14.53
N ASN A 346 9.03 27.99 -13.24
CA ASN A 346 8.94 26.60 -12.75
C ASN A 346 7.61 25.96 -13.14
N MET A 347 6.49 26.70 -13.09
CA MET A 347 5.18 26.19 -13.49
C MET A 347 5.08 25.94 -15.00
N ILE A 348 5.79 26.72 -15.83
CA ILE A 348 5.90 26.47 -17.28
C ILE A 348 6.75 25.23 -17.55
N GLU A 349 7.87 25.06 -16.84
CA GLU A 349 8.76 23.88 -16.97
C GLU A 349 8.06 22.58 -16.52
N ASP A 350 7.30 22.64 -15.41
CA ASP A 350 6.49 21.54 -14.89
C ASP A 350 5.26 21.24 -15.78
N GLY A 351 4.92 22.11 -16.75
CA GLY A 351 3.76 21.99 -17.62
C GLY A 351 2.42 22.26 -16.92
N GLU A 352 2.43 23.00 -15.80
CA GLU A 352 1.24 23.31 -15.01
C GLU A 352 0.46 24.54 -15.52
N ILE A 353 1.14 25.44 -16.26
CA ILE A 353 0.54 26.59 -16.95
C ILE A 353 1.20 26.81 -18.31
N TYR A 354 0.43 27.37 -19.24
CA TYR A 354 0.94 27.85 -20.51
C TYR A 354 1.02 29.37 -20.46
N ALA A 355 2.23 29.89 -20.35
CA ALA A 355 2.47 31.32 -20.28
C ALA A 355 3.78 31.69 -20.96
N THR A 356 3.90 32.93 -21.41
CA THR A 356 5.15 33.50 -21.91
C THR A 356 5.50 34.73 -21.10
N ILE A 357 6.74 34.80 -20.64
CA ILE A 357 7.27 35.91 -19.85
C ILE A 357 7.95 36.89 -20.80
N ASN A 358 7.51 38.15 -20.81
CA ASN A 358 8.19 39.23 -21.51
C ASN A 358 8.94 40.11 -20.50
N GLN A 359 10.24 39.86 -20.37
CA GLN A 359 11.11 40.58 -19.43
C GLN A 359 11.28 42.06 -19.76
N LYS A 360 11.14 42.47 -21.03
CA LYS A 360 11.30 43.88 -21.42
C LYS A 360 10.19 44.76 -20.86
N ASP A 361 8.97 44.24 -20.90
CA ASP A 361 7.77 44.96 -20.45
C ASP A 361 7.36 44.57 -19.01
N GLY A 362 8.00 43.57 -18.41
CA GLY A 362 7.66 43.06 -17.09
C GLY A 362 6.28 42.40 -17.03
N MET A 363 5.83 41.83 -18.16
CA MET A 363 4.49 41.28 -18.34
C MET A 363 4.52 39.77 -18.57
N VAL A 364 3.47 39.09 -18.13
CA VAL A 364 3.21 37.67 -18.38
C VAL A 364 1.97 37.57 -19.25
N VAL A 365 2.10 36.85 -20.36
CA VAL A 365 1.00 36.53 -21.27
C VAL A 365 0.60 35.09 -21.03
N PHE A 366 -0.63 34.87 -20.58
CA PHE A 366 -1.21 33.53 -20.40
C PHE A 366 -1.80 33.06 -21.73
N HIS A 367 -1.55 31.80 -22.05
CA HIS A 367 -2.09 31.11 -23.22
C HIS A 367 -3.02 30.00 -22.77
N ASP A 368 -3.95 29.62 -23.65
CA ASP A 368 -4.75 28.41 -23.46
C ASP A 368 -3.96 27.15 -23.83
N ASP A 369 -4.45 26.01 -23.36
CA ASP A 369 -3.88 24.67 -23.63
C ASP A 369 -3.59 24.49 -25.14
N PRO A 370 -2.35 24.14 -25.53
CA PRO A 370 -1.97 24.01 -26.94
C PRO A 370 -2.53 22.74 -27.61
N GLU A 371 -3.07 21.80 -26.83
CA GLU A 371 -3.55 20.50 -27.31
C GLU A 371 -4.89 20.64 -28.05
N LYS A 372 -4.85 20.57 -29.38
CA LYS A 372 -6.04 20.61 -30.26
C LYS A 372 -6.67 19.24 -30.54
N TYR A 373 -6.29 18.20 -29.78
CA TYR A 373 -6.78 16.82 -29.91
C TYR A 373 -6.61 16.16 -31.29
N ASN A 374 -5.78 16.74 -32.17
CA ASN A 374 -5.57 16.28 -33.55
C ASN A 374 -4.20 15.65 -33.79
N SER A 375 -3.43 15.44 -32.72
CA SER A 375 -2.07 14.92 -32.78
C SER A 375 -2.06 13.38 -32.79
N PRO A 376 -1.09 12.73 -33.45
CA PRO A 376 -0.90 11.28 -33.35
C PRO A 376 -0.59 10.83 -31.91
N ARG A 377 -0.09 11.74 -31.06
CA ARG A 377 0.12 11.49 -29.63
C ARG A 377 -1.20 11.30 -28.88
N MET A 378 -2.23 12.07 -29.24
CA MET A 378 -3.56 11.91 -28.65
C MET A 378 -4.24 10.63 -29.08
N LEU A 379 -4.04 10.20 -30.34
CA LEU A 379 -4.51 8.89 -30.81
C LEU A 379 -3.86 7.76 -30.01
N ALA A 380 -2.53 7.78 -29.84
CA ALA A 380 -1.82 6.79 -29.03
C ALA A 380 -2.25 6.79 -27.55
N ARG A 381 -2.53 7.97 -26.97
CA ARG A 381 -3.10 8.08 -25.62
C ARG A 381 -4.49 7.46 -25.54
N LEU A 382 -5.35 7.73 -26.51
CA LEU A 382 -6.70 7.16 -26.57
C LEU A 382 -6.65 5.64 -26.70
N GLU A 383 -5.82 5.10 -27.59
CA GLU A 383 -5.62 3.66 -27.74
C GLU A 383 -5.16 3.00 -26.43
N LYS A 384 -4.25 3.64 -25.70
CA LYS A 384 -3.78 3.16 -24.40
C LYS A 384 -4.90 3.14 -23.35
N GLU A 385 -5.68 4.22 -23.24
CA GLU A 385 -6.81 4.28 -22.31
C GLU A 385 -7.91 3.26 -22.70
N MET A 386 -8.20 3.12 -23.99
CA MET A 386 -9.15 2.10 -24.48
C MET A 386 -8.68 0.68 -24.15
N ALA A 387 -7.39 0.37 -24.31
CA ALA A 387 -6.83 -0.91 -23.94
C ALA A 387 -6.93 -1.16 -22.43
N ALA A 388 -6.69 -0.13 -21.60
CA ALA A 388 -6.86 -0.23 -20.15
C ALA A 388 -8.33 -0.47 -19.75
N CYS A 389 -9.28 0.19 -20.41
CA CYS A 389 -10.71 -0.07 -20.20
C CYS A 389 -11.12 -1.49 -20.62
N ALA A 390 -10.62 -1.98 -21.75
CA ALA A 390 -10.90 -3.34 -22.23
C ALA A 390 -10.34 -4.41 -21.28
N GLU A 391 -9.13 -4.20 -20.74
CA GLU A 391 -8.54 -5.07 -19.73
C GLU A 391 -9.36 -5.05 -18.42
N LEU A 392 -9.85 -3.88 -18.00
CA LEU A 392 -10.71 -3.78 -16.83
C LEU A 392 -12.05 -4.50 -17.04
N ASP A 393 -12.67 -4.35 -18.21
CA ASP A 393 -13.91 -5.05 -18.57
C ASP A 393 -13.73 -6.56 -18.53
N LYS A 394 -12.64 -7.07 -19.11
CA LYS A 394 -12.28 -8.49 -19.05
C LYS A 394 -12.16 -8.99 -17.60
N ARG A 395 -11.50 -8.23 -16.72
CA ARG A 395 -11.37 -8.61 -15.29
C ARG A 395 -12.70 -8.58 -14.55
N VAL A 396 -13.57 -7.63 -14.86
CA VAL A 396 -14.91 -7.56 -14.26
C VAL A 396 -15.72 -8.79 -14.67
N LEU A 397 -15.64 -9.22 -15.94
CA LEU A 397 -16.28 -10.44 -16.41
C LEU A 397 -15.71 -11.69 -15.72
N GLU A 398 -14.38 -11.81 -15.61
CA GLU A 398 -13.73 -12.92 -14.88
C GLU A 398 -14.20 -12.96 -13.41
N MET A 399 -14.30 -11.81 -12.74
CA MET A 399 -14.84 -11.73 -11.37
C MET A 399 -16.33 -12.09 -11.30
N GLU A 400 -17.14 -11.70 -12.29
CA GLU A 400 -18.54 -12.05 -12.35
C GLU A 400 -18.73 -13.57 -12.51
N GLU A 401 -17.94 -14.21 -13.38
CA GLU A 401 -17.92 -15.66 -13.55
C GLU A 401 -17.58 -16.38 -12.24
N GLU A 402 -16.55 -15.94 -11.50
CA GLU A 402 -16.21 -16.49 -10.18
C GLU A 402 -17.36 -16.37 -9.16
N VAL A 403 -18.05 -15.23 -9.15
CA VAL A 403 -19.20 -15.01 -8.27
C VAL A 403 -20.38 -15.91 -8.66
N ILE A 404 -20.65 -16.09 -9.95
CA ILE A 404 -21.75 -16.95 -10.43
C ILE A 404 -21.51 -18.41 -10.07
N VAL A 405 -20.26 -18.88 -10.12
CA VAL A 405 -19.89 -20.27 -9.76
C VAL A 405 -19.91 -20.50 -8.24
N THR A 406 -19.93 -19.43 -7.43
CA THR A 406 -19.92 -19.55 -5.97
C THR A 406 -21.16 -20.29 -5.44
N PRO A 407 -21.03 -21.32 -4.58
CA PRO A 407 -22.15 -22.16 -4.14
C PRO A 407 -23.31 -21.38 -3.50
N GLN A 408 -23.01 -20.28 -2.80
CA GLN A 408 -24.01 -19.41 -2.17
C GLN A 408 -24.86 -18.66 -3.20
N TYR A 409 -24.23 -18.19 -4.29
CA TYR A 409 -24.93 -17.55 -5.39
C TYR A 409 -25.82 -18.55 -6.13
N VAL A 410 -25.29 -19.74 -6.42
CA VAL A 410 -26.03 -20.84 -7.05
C VAL A 410 -27.25 -21.22 -6.20
N ARG A 411 -27.10 -21.45 -4.89
CA ARG A 411 -28.23 -21.77 -3.98
C ARG A 411 -29.31 -20.71 -4.00
N LYS A 412 -28.92 -19.43 -3.99
CA LYS A 412 -29.84 -18.28 -4.02
C LYS A 412 -30.51 -18.12 -5.40
N ALA A 413 -29.78 -18.33 -6.49
CA ALA A 413 -30.28 -18.23 -7.86
C ALA A 413 -31.26 -19.36 -8.21
N PHE A 414 -31.05 -20.57 -7.69
CA PHE A 414 -31.95 -21.71 -7.84
C PHE A 414 -33.09 -21.76 -6.79
N GLY A 415 -33.23 -20.72 -5.96
CA GLY A 415 -34.39 -20.56 -5.08
C GLY A 415 -34.44 -21.49 -3.86
N GLN A 416 -33.32 -22.09 -3.45
CA GLN A 416 -33.24 -22.75 -2.14
C GLN A 416 -33.08 -21.66 -1.06
N SER A 417 -34.21 -21.19 -0.53
CA SER A 417 -34.26 -20.37 0.67
C SER A 417 -33.66 -21.14 1.85
N ASP A 418 -32.81 -20.47 2.65
CA ASP A 418 -32.32 -20.94 3.95
C ASP A 418 -33.50 -21.27 4.88
N GLN A 419 -33.99 -22.51 4.82
CA GLN A 419 -34.76 -23.15 5.88
C GLN A 419 -33.79 -24.02 6.67
N ASP A 420 -32.98 -23.41 7.53
CA ASP A 420 -32.36 -24.11 8.67
C ASP A 420 -31.76 -23.11 9.69
N ASP A 421 -32.40 -21.97 9.90
CA ASP A 421 -32.08 -21.09 11.04
C ASP A 421 -33.38 -20.56 11.69
N THR A 422 -34.10 -21.47 12.36
CA THR A 422 -35.09 -21.11 13.37
C THR A 422 -34.83 -21.88 14.67
N THR A 423 -33.98 -21.33 15.54
CA THR A 423 -34.25 -21.37 16.99
C THR A 423 -33.72 -20.12 17.70
N THR A 424 -34.65 -19.39 18.31
CA THR A 424 -34.56 -18.40 19.42
C THR A 424 -34.51 -16.88 19.10
N GLY A 425 -35.67 -16.21 19.27
CA GLY A 425 -35.80 -14.78 19.63
C GLY A 425 -36.83 -13.97 18.79
N PRO A 426 -37.81 -13.25 19.40
CA PRO A 426 -38.90 -12.59 18.68
C PRO A 426 -38.52 -11.22 18.07
N PRO A 427 -39.29 -10.69 17.08
CA PRO A 427 -38.88 -9.55 16.26
C PRO A 427 -39.35 -8.20 16.84
N PRO A 428 -38.71 -7.07 16.49
CA PRO A 428 -39.38 -5.79 16.43
C PRO A 428 -39.90 -5.54 15.00
N SER A 429 -41.11 -5.01 14.95
CA SER A 429 -41.92 -4.70 13.78
C SER A 429 -41.48 -3.45 13.01
N ASN A 430 -41.96 -3.40 11.76
CA ASN A 430 -41.95 -2.31 10.76
C ASN A 430 -40.68 -2.32 9.88
N VAL A 431 -40.74 -2.39 8.55
CA VAL A 431 -41.46 -1.48 7.64
C VAL A 431 -41.79 -2.15 6.29
N THR A 432 -43.06 -2.01 5.90
CA THR A 432 -43.70 -1.87 4.58
C THR A 432 -42.98 -2.30 3.29
N ASN A 433 -43.61 -3.29 2.63
CA ASN A 433 -43.51 -3.67 1.22
C ASN A 433 -43.48 -2.49 0.23
N THR A 434 -42.54 -2.54 -0.72
CA THR A 434 -42.79 -2.07 -2.09
C THR A 434 -42.20 -3.07 -3.08
N GLN A 435 -43.08 -3.59 -3.94
CA GLN A 435 -42.84 -4.58 -4.97
C GLN A 435 -41.91 -4.02 -6.06
N VAL A 436 -40.88 -4.77 -6.45
CA VAL A 436 -40.15 -4.56 -7.71
C VAL A 436 -40.59 -5.63 -8.70
N GLN A 437 -41.42 -5.22 -9.65
CA GLN A 437 -41.78 -6.00 -10.83
C GLN A 437 -40.57 -6.13 -11.76
N THR A 438 -40.18 -7.36 -12.04
CA THR A 438 -39.26 -7.78 -13.09
C THR A 438 -39.87 -7.46 -14.46
N LYS A 439 -39.27 -6.55 -15.23
CA LYS A 439 -39.47 -6.48 -16.68
C LYS A 439 -38.25 -7.08 -17.38
N LEU A 440 -38.47 -8.25 -17.98
CA LEU A 440 -37.60 -8.82 -19.01
C LEU A 440 -37.47 -7.82 -20.18
N ASN A 441 -36.25 -7.62 -20.67
CA ASN A 441 -36.01 -7.17 -22.04
C ASN A 441 -34.99 -8.10 -22.69
N THR A 442 -35.52 -9.02 -23.49
CA THR A 442 -34.87 -9.66 -24.64
C THR A 442 -34.31 -8.61 -25.60
N TYR A 443 -33.07 -8.79 -26.04
CA TYR A 443 -32.60 -8.28 -27.32
C TYR A 443 -32.05 -9.44 -28.16
N SER A 444 -32.63 -9.61 -29.35
CA SER A 444 -32.12 -10.46 -30.41
C SER A 444 -31.36 -9.60 -31.42
N MET A 445 -30.25 -10.17 -31.92
CA MET A 445 -29.37 -9.74 -33.02
C MET A 445 -28.77 -8.34 -32.97
#